data_AF-A0A2V5MWX2-F1
#
_entry.id   AF-A0A2V5MWX2-F1
#
_cell.length_a   1.000
_cell.length_b   1.000
_cell.length_c   1.000
_cell.angle_alpha   90.00
_cell.angle_beta   90.00
_cell.angle_gamma   90.00
#
_symmetry.space_group_name_H-M   'P 1'
#
loop_
_entity.id
_entity.type
_entity.pdbx_description
1 polymer ?
#
loop_
_entity_poly.entity_id
_entity_poly.type
_entity_poly.pdbx_seq_one_letter_code
_entity_poly.pdbx_strand_id
1 'polypeptide(L)'
;FENVTLGGRRLTQAFRVITGTNEFSLGERKKLFQNTVWWLLNCRLCSVLQVHPEGSASPETLMVGEELTYQLKLQHSGECEALSVSVSSVLPSGMEFIEARSERGQWSYRSGIVTFEVGRLTSGATNELEIIVRPTVPGLLTNYVTLQSLNETGRALDDNSLEIVTEVLPALRLQIEKPLVGPVQIRLTGPAGRMSVLEASSSLSDWVPVSTNALNGGSAVVADPQSMTAPRRFYRGGLK
;
A
#
# COMPACT_ATOMS: atom_id res chain seq x y z
N PHE A 1 3.81 21.64 -55.40
CA PHE A 1 4.68 21.31 -54.27
C PHE A 1 4.41 22.34 -53.19
N GLU A 2 3.94 21.90 -52.02
CA GLU A 2 3.66 22.83 -50.92
C GLU A 2 4.77 22.73 -49.88
N ASN A 3 5.28 23.90 -49.46
CA ASN A 3 6.36 24.00 -48.49
C ASN A 3 5.83 24.62 -47.20
N VAL A 4 6.11 23.98 -46.07
CA VAL A 4 5.87 24.53 -44.74
C VAL A 4 7.20 24.62 -44.01
N THR A 5 7.50 25.79 -43.45
CA THR A 5 8.74 26.06 -42.72
C THR A 5 8.39 26.37 -41.27
N LEU A 6 8.89 25.56 -40.34
CA LEU A 6 8.69 25.72 -38.90
C LEU A 6 10.02 25.45 -38.19
N GLY A 7 10.51 26.40 -37.39
CA GLY A 7 11.72 26.23 -36.58
C GLY A 7 12.98 25.79 -37.37
N GLY A 8 13.11 26.19 -38.63
CA GLY A 8 14.24 25.83 -39.50
C GLY A 8 14.13 24.49 -40.23
N ARG A 9 13.07 23.70 -40.03
CA ARG A 9 12.80 22.47 -40.81
C ARG A 9 11.78 22.75 -41.91
N ARG A 10 11.99 22.16 -43.10
CA ARG A 10 11.11 22.31 -44.27
C ARG A 10 10.52 20.96 -44.66
N LEU A 11 9.20 20.84 -44.60
CA LEU A 11 8.45 19.70 -45.12
C LEU A 11 7.85 20.06 -46.48
N THR A 12 7.96 19.13 -47.43
CA THR A 12 7.46 19.30 -48.78
C THR A 12 6.63 18.07 -49.18
N GLN A 13 5.36 18.27 -49.51
CA GLN A 13 4.49 17.23 -50.05
C GLN A 13 4.05 17.58 -51.47
N ALA A 14 4.03 16.55 -52.34
CA ALA A 14 3.53 16.65 -53.70
C ALA A 14 2.16 15.96 -53.77
N PHE A 15 1.12 16.72 -54.10
CA PHE A 15 -0.20 16.17 -54.38
C PHE A 15 -0.39 16.05 -55.88
N ARG A 16 -0.87 14.88 -56.34
CA ARG A 16 -1.36 14.70 -57.71
C ARG A 16 -2.86 14.97 -57.73
N VAL A 17 -3.28 16.07 -58.34
CA VAL A 17 -4.69 16.47 -58.41
C VAL A 17 -5.34 15.82 -59.63
N ILE A 18 -6.42 15.06 -59.41
CA ILE A 18 -7.15 14.36 -60.47
C ILE A 18 -8.35 15.18 -60.96
N THR A 19 -9.04 15.94 -60.07
CA THR A 19 -10.12 16.89 -60.40
C THR A 19 -10.27 18.01 -59.35
N GLY A 20 -10.93 19.12 -59.74
CA GLY A 20 -11.19 20.28 -58.89
C GLY A 20 -9.97 21.20 -58.71
N THR A 21 -9.67 22.03 -59.70
CA THR A 21 -8.43 22.84 -59.78
C THR A 21 -8.64 24.33 -59.54
N ASN A 22 -9.87 24.78 -59.22
CA ASN A 22 -10.10 26.20 -58.95
C ASN A 22 -9.33 26.65 -57.70
N GLU A 23 -9.00 27.94 -57.64
CA GLU A 23 -8.17 28.53 -56.58
C GLU A 23 -8.76 28.30 -55.18
N PHE A 24 -10.09 28.23 -55.08
CA PHE A 24 -10.78 27.95 -53.82
C PHE A 24 -10.46 26.56 -53.26
N SER A 25 -10.53 25.52 -54.10
CA SER A 25 -10.22 24.15 -53.64
C SER A 25 -8.72 23.97 -53.32
N LEU A 26 -7.85 24.69 -54.03
CA LEU A 26 -6.41 24.72 -53.71
C LEU A 26 -6.17 25.42 -52.36
N GLY A 27 -6.86 26.53 -52.10
CA GLY A 27 -6.77 27.27 -50.83
C GLY A 27 -7.22 26.44 -49.61
N GLU A 28 -8.34 25.72 -49.71
CA GLU A 28 -8.83 24.87 -48.61
C GLU A 28 -7.92 23.67 -48.33
N ARG A 29 -7.38 23.03 -49.36
CA ARG A 29 -6.42 21.92 -49.18
C ARG A 29 -5.12 22.39 -48.52
N LYS A 30 -4.63 23.57 -48.89
CA LYS A 30 -3.47 24.19 -48.24
C LYS A 30 -3.72 24.43 -46.75
N LYS A 31 -4.89 24.94 -46.38
CA LYS A 31 -5.28 25.12 -44.96
C LYS A 31 -5.34 23.79 -44.23
N LEU A 32 -5.97 22.77 -44.81
CA LEU A 32 -6.07 21.45 -44.20
C LEU A 32 -4.67 20.84 -43.99
N PHE A 33 -3.80 20.86 -45.01
CA PHE A 33 -2.43 20.37 -44.88
C PHE A 33 -1.63 21.14 -43.83
N GLN A 34 -1.70 22.47 -43.82
CA GLN A 34 -1.06 23.29 -42.78
C GLN A 34 -1.59 22.95 -41.39
N ASN A 35 -2.90 22.76 -41.23
CA ASN A 35 -3.51 22.35 -39.97
C ASN A 35 -3.05 20.94 -39.55
N THR A 36 -2.96 19.98 -40.48
CA THR A 36 -2.49 18.61 -40.18
C THR A 36 -1.01 18.60 -39.82
N VAL A 37 -0.16 19.34 -40.54
CA VAL A 37 1.28 19.46 -40.25
C VAL A 37 1.50 20.18 -38.92
N TRP A 38 0.77 21.26 -38.66
CA TRP A 38 0.79 21.95 -37.37
C TRP A 38 0.37 20.99 -36.26
N TRP A 39 -0.73 20.25 -36.46
CA TRP A 39 -1.20 19.26 -35.50
C TRP A 39 -0.17 18.15 -35.29
N LEU A 40 0.45 17.58 -36.33
CA LEU A 40 1.47 16.54 -36.21
C LEU A 40 2.76 17.01 -35.53
N LEU A 41 3.19 18.25 -35.80
CA LEU A 41 4.44 18.80 -35.25
C LEU A 41 4.26 19.38 -33.84
N ASN A 42 3.06 19.89 -33.52
CA ASN A 42 2.74 20.44 -32.20
C ASN A 42 1.94 19.46 -31.32
N CYS A 43 1.47 18.34 -31.87
CA CYS A 43 1.17 17.16 -31.07
C CYS A 43 2.51 16.76 -30.45
N ARG A 44 2.66 17.11 -29.18
CA ARG A 44 3.59 16.41 -28.32
C ARG A 44 3.08 14.97 -28.30
N LEU A 45 3.63 14.12 -29.18
CA LEU A 45 3.63 12.69 -28.98
C LEU A 45 4.34 12.51 -27.67
N CYS A 46 3.53 12.39 -26.65
CA CYS A 46 4.00 12.44 -25.31
C CYS A 46 4.60 11.05 -25.06
N SER A 47 5.93 10.99 -25.06
CA SER A 47 6.66 9.74 -25.29
C SER A 47 6.73 8.86 -24.04
N VAL A 48 6.52 9.44 -22.85
CA VAL A 48 6.64 8.74 -21.56
C VAL A 48 5.58 9.23 -20.57
N LEU A 49 4.56 8.40 -20.35
CA LEU A 49 3.75 8.42 -19.14
C LEU A 49 4.46 7.54 -18.11
N GLN A 50 4.80 8.12 -16.96
CA GLN A 50 5.43 7.38 -15.87
C GLN A 50 4.80 7.83 -14.56
N VAL A 51 4.08 6.92 -13.92
CA VAL A 51 3.47 7.12 -12.61
C VAL A 51 3.79 5.89 -11.78
N HIS A 52 4.55 6.06 -10.71
CA HIS A 52 4.88 4.95 -9.82
C HIS A 52 4.27 5.18 -8.44
N PRO A 53 3.78 4.11 -7.77
CA PRO A 53 3.44 4.14 -6.37
C PRO A 53 4.68 3.84 -5.52
N GLU A 54 4.85 4.59 -4.45
CA GLU A 54 5.72 4.26 -3.32
C GLU A 54 4.87 4.10 -2.07
N GLY A 55 5.35 3.34 -1.08
CA GLY A 55 4.58 3.22 0.15
C GLY A 55 5.29 2.44 1.25
N SER A 56 4.73 2.56 2.44
CA SER A 56 5.22 1.94 3.66
C SER A 56 4.06 1.60 4.59
N ALA A 57 4.35 0.79 5.60
CA ALA A 57 3.42 0.51 6.69
C ALA A 57 4.00 1.05 7.99
N SER A 58 3.15 1.69 8.81
CA SER A 58 3.55 2.19 10.12
C SER A 58 2.55 1.74 11.19
N PRO A 59 3.02 1.09 12.28
CA PRO A 59 4.39 0.61 12.49
C PRO A 59 4.77 -0.57 11.56
N GLU A 60 6.07 -0.84 11.38
CA GLU A 60 6.56 -1.97 10.54
C GLU A 60 6.25 -3.34 11.15
N THR A 61 6.23 -3.41 12.48
CA THR A 61 5.88 -4.59 13.27
C THR A 61 4.88 -4.20 14.35
N LEU A 62 3.80 -4.98 14.48
CA LEU A 62 2.75 -4.76 15.46
C LEU A 62 2.16 -6.06 15.98
N MET A 63 1.37 -6.00 17.05
CA MET A 63 0.59 -7.13 17.53
C MET A 63 -0.78 -7.20 16.87
N VAL A 64 -1.37 -8.40 16.86
CA VAL A 64 -2.78 -8.58 16.47
C VAL A 64 -3.68 -7.62 17.27
N GLY A 65 -4.57 -6.92 16.57
CA GLY A 65 -5.52 -5.97 17.15
C GLY A 65 -5.03 -4.52 17.24
N GLU A 66 -3.74 -4.25 17.03
CA GLU A 66 -3.22 -2.88 16.91
C GLU A 66 -3.53 -2.29 15.53
N GLU A 67 -3.62 -0.96 15.44
CA GLU A 67 -3.89 -0.28 14.17
C GLU A 67 -2.61 -0.16 13.34
N LEU A 68 -2.76 -0.37 12.04
CA LEU A 68 -1.73 -0.26 11.03
C LEU A 68 -2.15 0.77 10.00
N THR A 69 -1.24 1.69 9.68
CA THR A 69 -1.45 2.66 8.62
C THR A 69 -0.55 2.32 7.44
N TYR A 70 -1.15 2.02 6.28
CA TYR A 70 -0.45 2.04 4.99
C TYR A 70 -0.43 3.46 4.45
N GLN A 71 0.77 3.98 4.21
CA GLN A 71 0.99 5.28 3.57
C GLN A 71 1.45 5.02 2.14
N LEU A 72 0.70 5.52 1.16
CA LEU A 72 1.02 5.40 -0.25
C LEU A 72 1.22 6.79 -0.84
N LYS A 73 2.24 6.94 -1.68
CA LYS A 73 2.53 8.16 -2.40
C LYS A 73 2.60 7.85 -3.88
N LEU A 74 1.77 8.53 -4.66
CA LEU A 74 1.85 8.48 -6.11
C LEU A 74 2.77 9.59 -6.58
N GLN A 75 3.69 9.26 -7.48
CA GLN A 75 4.57 10.25 -8.08
C GLN A 75 4.54 10.13 -9.60
N HIS A 76 4.26 11.25 -10.25
CA HIS A 76 4.27 11.33 -11.70
C HIS A 76 5.56 12.01 -12.19
N SER A 77 6.46 11.22 -12.77
CA SER A 77 7.77 11.65 -13.27
C SER A 77 7.85 11.75 -14.80
N GLY A 78 6.83 11.28 -15.52
CA GLY A 78 6.75 11.37 -16.97
C GLY A 78 6.37 12.75 -17.51
N GLU A 79 6.56 12.97 -18.81
CA GLU A 79 6.22 14.23 -19.50
C GLU A 79 4.72 14.36 -19.79
N CYS A 80 3.99 13.25 -19.70
CA CYS A 80 2.62 13.10 -20.17
C CYS A 80 1.68 12.93 -19.02
N GLU A 81 0.69 13.82 -18.93
CA GLU A 81 -0.32 13.71 -17.89
C GLU A 81 -0.98 12.33 -17.87
N ALA A 82 -1.20 11.83 -16.66
CA ALA A 82 -1.96 10.63 -16.41
C ALA A 82 -3.45 10.98 -16.35
N LEU A 83 -4.27 10.24 -17.08
CA LEU A 83 -5.72 10.46 -17.16
C LEU A 83 -6.45 9.33 -16.45
N SER A 84 -7.43 9.69 -15.62
CA SER A 84 -8.24 8.72 -14.85
C SER A 84 -7.38 7.71 -14.10
N VAL A 85 -6.41 8.21 -13.33
CA VAL A 85 -5.56 7.40 -12.46
C VAL A 85 -6.42 6.74 -11.41
N SER A 86 -6.34 5.41 -11.35
CA SER A 86 -6.97 4.58 -10.34
C SER A 86 -5.92 3.72 -9.64
N VAL A 87 -6.00 3.64 -8.31
CA VAL A 87 -5.12 2.79 -7.49
C VAL A 87 -5.95 1.76 -6.76
N SER A 88 -5.59 0.49 -6.87
CA SER A 88 -6.25 -0.61 -6.18
C SER A 88 -5.29 -1.27 -5.20
N SER A 89 -5.66 -1.31 -3.93
CA SER A 89 -4.94 -1.97 -2.85
C SER A 89 -5.73 -3.19 -2.36
N VAL A 90 -5.16 -4.38 -2.53
CA VAL A 90 -5.74 -5.65 -2.10
C VAL A 90 -5.25 -5.96 -0.70
N LEU A 91 -6.14 -5.86 0.29
CA LEU A 91 -5.83 -6.18 1.66
C LEU A 91 -5.72 -7.71 1.83
N PRO A 92 -4.67 -8.21 2.52
CA PRO A 92 -4.53 -9.63 2.79
C PRO A 92 -5.67 -10.14 3.69
N SER A 93 -5.95 -11.44 3.61
CA SER A 93 -6.91 -12.08 4.51
C SER A 93 -6.48 -11.90 5.97
N GLY A 94 -7.43 -11.59 6.84
CA GLY A 94 -7.15 -11.31 8.25
C GLY A 94 -6.82 -9.85 8.54
N MET A 95 -7.01 -8.93 7.59
CA MET A 95 -7.06 -7.48 7.85
C MET A 95 -8.51 -7.01 7.95
N GLU A 96 -8.83 -6.30 9.03
CA GLU A 96 -10.06 -5.53 9.17
C GLU A 96 -9.83 -4.11 8.64
N PHE A 97 -10.65 -3.66 7.68
CA PHE A 97 -10.58 -2.30 7.15
C PHE A 97 -11.27 -1.32 8.11
N ILE A 98 -10.61 -0.20 8.40
CA ILE A 98 -11.17 0.86 9.26
C ILE A 98 -11.54 2.08 8.41
N GLU A 99 -10.57 2.68 7.73
CA GLU A 99 -10.75 3.92 6.98
C GLU A 99 -9.72 4.00 5.84
N ALA A 100 -10.05 4.75 4.79
CA ALA A 100 -9.07 5.21 3.82
C ALA A 100 -9.18 6.72 3.65
N ARG A 101 -8.08 7.37 3.24
CA ARG A 101 -8.03 8.79 2.94
C ARG A 101 -7.26 9.03 1.66
N SER A 102 -7.64 10.08 0.95
CA SER A 102 -7.01 10.50 -0.29
C SER A 102 -6.86 12.00 -0.26
N GLU A 103 -5.67 12.52 -0.53
CA GLU A 103 -5.45 13.96 -0.70
C GLU A 103 -6.29 14.51 -1.86
N ARG A 104 -6.37 13.74 -2.94
CA ARG A 104 -7.19 14.02 -4.12
C ARG A 104 -7.98 12.78 -4.54
N GLY A 105 -9.20 12.99 -5.01
CA GLY A 105 -10.03 11.94 -5.56
C GLY A 105 -10.95 11.31 -4.52
N GLN A 106 -11.69 10.29 -4.95
CA GLN A 106 -12.60 9.54 -4.08
C GLN A 106 -12.03 8.16 -3.82
N TRP A 107 -12.46 7.53 -2.73
CA TRP A 107 -12.09 6.16 -2.43
C TRP A 107 -13.33 5.31 -2.17
N SER A 108 -13.19 4.02 -2.39
CA SER A 108 -14.21 3.03 -2.05
C SER A 108 -13.56 1.76 -1.51
N TYR A 109 -14.30 1.01 -0.71
CA TYR A 109 -13.87 -0.29 -0.20
C TYR A 109 -14.92 -1.35 -0.49
N ARG A 110 -14.53 -2.43 -1.15
CA ARG A 110 -15.40 -3.57 -1.45
C ARG A 110 -14.60 -4.86 -1.47
N SER A 111 -15.10 -5.87 -0.76
CA SER A 111 -14.56 -7.24 -0.82
C SER A 111 -13.05 -7.35 -0.57
N GLY A 112 -12.51 -6.59 0.39
CA GLY A 112 -11.08 -6.61 0.71
C GLY A 112 -10.20 -5.73 -0.19
N ILE A 113 -10.78 -5.00 -1.13
CA ILE A 113 -10.05 -4.13 -2.05
C ILE A 113 -10.43 -2.67 -1.75
N VAL A 114 -9.40 -1.85 -1.50
CA VAL A 114 -9.52 -0.38 -1.40
C VAL A 114 -9.16 0.20 -2.76
N THR A 115 -10.08 0.94 -3.38
CA THR A 115 -9.87 1.57 -4.68
C THR A 115 -9.92 3.08 -4.53
N PHE A 116 -8.88 3.76 -5.01
CA PHE A 116 -8.77 5.22 -5.09
C PHE A 116 -8.92 5.69 -6.53
N GLU A 117 -9.91 6.55 -6.78
CA GLU A 117 -10.15 7.23 -8.04
C GLU A 117 -9.53 8.63 -7.97
N VAL A 118 -8.23 8.72 -8.24
CA VAL A 118 -7.42 9.94 -8.13
C VAL A 118 -7.71 10.92 -9.27
N GLY A 119 -8.07 10.38 -10.44
CA GLY A 119 -8.41 11.18 -11.62
C GLY A 119 -7.18 11.67 -12.36
N ARG A 120 -7.17 12.94 -12.79
CA ARG A 120 -6.07 13.49 -13.59
C ARG A 120 -4.86 13.84 -12.72
N LEU A 121 -3.67 13.39 -13.13
CA LEU A 121 -2.39 13.74 -12.49
C LEU A 121 -1.46 14.38 -13.52
N THR A 122 -1.04 15.62 -13.27
CA THR A 122 -0.16 16.39 -14.17
C THR A 122 1.30 16.06 -13.93
N SER A 123 2.17 16.22 -14.94
CA SER A 123 3.61 15.96 -14.83
C SER A 123 4.21 16.66 -13.60
N GLY A 124 4.98 15.92 -12.81
CA GLY A 124 5.61 16.39 -11.56
C GLY A 124 4.69 16.42 -10.34
N ALA A 125 3.39 16.15 -10.48
CA ALA A 125 2.47 16.11 -9.36
C ALA A 125 2.64 14.83 -8.53
N THR A 126 2.33 14.97 -7.24
CA THR A 126 2.22 13.86 -6.29
C THR A 126 0.80 13.79 -5.72
N ASN A 127 0.45 12.64 -5.15
CA ASN A 127 -0.79 12.48 -4.39
C ASN A 127 -0.58 11.48 -3.26
N GLU A 128 -0.94 11.87 -2.05
CA GLU A 128 -0.84 11.00 -0.87
C GLU A 128 -2.17 10.26 -0.60
N LEU A 129 -2.06 8.97 -0.29
CA LEU A 129 -3.16 8.09 0.07
C LEU A 129 -2.83 7.39 1.40
N GLU A 130 -3.86 7.15 2.20
CA GLU A 130 -3.74 6.48 3.50
C GLU A 130 -4.79 5.35 3.58
N ILE A 131 -4.40 4.21 4.13
CA ILE A 131 -5.30 3.11 4.46
C ILE A 131 -5.04 2.69 5.90
N ILE A 132 -6.05 2.79 6.75
CA ILE A 132 -6.00 2.38 8.15
C ILE A 132 -6.71 1.03 8.28
N VAL A 133 -5.99 0.04 8.81
CA VAL A 133 -6.47 -1.33 8.99
C VAL A 133 -6.10 -1.86 10.37
N ARG A 134 -6.71 -2.99 10.75
CA ARG A 134 -6.39 -3.71 11.98
C ARG A 134 -6.19 -5.20 11.68
N PRO A 135 -4.98 -5.75 11.89
CA PRO A 135 -4.75 -7.17 11.72
C PRO A 135 -5.49 -8.01 12.78
N THR A 136 -6.07 -9.13 12.35
CA THR A 136 -6.81 -10.09 13.19
C THR A 136 -6.10 -11.44 13.30
N VAL A 137 -5.08 -11.67 12.49
CA VAL A 137 -4.27 -12.89 12.49
C VAL A 137 -2.77 -12.54 12.52
N PRO A 138 -1.94 -13.33 13.22
CA PRO A 138 -0.50 -13.14 13.21
C PRO A 138 0.12 -13.71 11.92
N GLY A 139 1.32 -13.26 11.60
CA GLY A 139 2.10 -13.70 10.44
C GLY A 139 2.60 -12.53 9.59
N LEU A 140 3.21 -12.87 8.46
CA LEU A 140 3.56 -11.91 7.43
C LEU A 140 2.33 -11.65 6.57
N LEU A 141 1.85 -10.40 6.56
CA LEU A 141 0.71 -9.97 5.76
C LEU A 141 1.20 -9.04 4.65
N THR A 142 0.94 -9.43 3.40
CA THR A 142 1.35 -8.67 2.22
C THR A 142 0.16 -7.90 1.64
N ASN A 143 0.27 -6.58 1.57
CA ASN A 143 -0.63 -5.73 0.82
C ASN A 143 -0.10 -5.53 -0.61
N TYR A 144 -0.96 -5.79 -1.60
CA TYR A 144 -0.64 -5.62 -3.01
C TYR A 144 -1.32 -4.36 -3.54
N VAL A 145 -0.55 -3.40 -4.03
CA VAL A 145 -1.03 -2.15 -4.61
C VAL A 145 -0.74 -2.15 -6.10
N THR A 146 -1.73 -1.78 -6.89
CA THR A 146 -1.64 -1.66 -8.36
C THR A 146 -2.17 -0.31 -8.80
N LEU A 147 -1.47 0.33 -9.72
CA LEU A 147 -1.82 1.59 -10.32
C LEU A 147 -2.19 1.39 -11.80
N GLN A 148 -3.20 2.10 -12.26
CA GLN A 148 -3.60 2.14 -13.67
C GLN A 148 -3.93 3.56 -14.10
N SER A 149 -3.61 3.90 -15.35
CA SER A 149 -4.02 5.13 -16.02
C SER A 149 -4.65 4.80 -17.37
N LEU A 150 -5.72 5.52 -17.76
CA LEU A 150 -6.49 5.23 -18.97
C LEU A 150 -5.67 5.37 -20.26
N ASN A 151 -4.76 6.35 -20.30
CA ASN A 151 -3.94 6.66 -21.46
C ASN A 151 -2.59 5.93 -21.45
N GLU A 152 -2.42 4.94 -20.57
CA GLU A 152 -1.26 4.08 -20.58
C GLU A 152 -1.35 3.05 -21.72
N THR A 153 -0.38 3.08 -22.64
CA THR A 153 -0.40 2.20 -23.81
C THR A 153 0.47 0.97 -23.59
N GLY A 154 -0.13 -0.09 -23.05
CA GLY A 154 0.16 -1.51 -23.36
C GLY A 154 1.55 -2.09 -23.08
N ARG A 155 2.53 -1.30 -22.63
CA ARG A 155 3.68 -1.79 -21.87
C ARG A 155 3.55 -1.18 -20.50
N ALA A 156 2.82 -1.87 -19.61
CA ALA A 156 3.00 -1.66 -18.20
C ALA A 156 4.52 -1.70 -17.96
N LEU A 157 5.08 -0.56 -17.62
CA LEU A 157 6.39 -0.56 -17.01
C LEU A 157 6.21 -1.39 -15.73
N ASP A 158 7.19 -2.23 -15.41
CA ASP A 158 7.13 -3.13 -14.24
C ASP A 158 7.05 -2.36 -12.89
N ASP A 159 6.86 -1.03 -12.90
CA ASP A 159 6.87 -0.10 -11.77
C ASP A 159 5.48 0.39 -11.32
N ASN A 160 4.38 -0.08 -11.92
CA ASN A 160 3.01 0.32 -11.50
C ASN A 160 2.45 -0.50 -10.33
N SER A 161 3.26 -1.39 -9.73
CA SER A 161 2.84 -2.24 -8.62
C SER A 161 3.78 -2.11 -7.44
N LEU A 162 3.22 -2.23 -6.24
CA LEU A 162 3.94 -2.16 -4.98
C LEU A 162 3.47 -3.28 -4.06
N GLU A 163 4.40 -3.93 -3.38
CA GLU A 163 4.14 -4.90 -2.32
C GLU A 163 4.62 -4.33 -0.98
N ILE A 164 3.73 -4.30 0.01
CA ILE A 164 4.06 -3.87 1.36
C ILE A 164 3.85 -5.05 2.29
N VAL A 165 4.94 -5.54 2.89
CA VAL A 165 4.91 -6.65 3.85
C VAL A 165 4.93 -6.09 5.27
N THR A 166 3.99 -6.54 6.09
CA THR A 166 3.91 -6.16 7.50
C THR A 166 4.00 -7.41 8.38
N GLU A 167 4.82 -7.35 9.43
CA GLU A 167 4.93 -8.43 10.40
C GLU A 167 3.93 -8.22 11.54
N VAL A 168 2.99 -9.16 11.69
CA VAL A 168 2.01 -9.17 12.78
C VAL A 168 2.35 -10.26 13.78
N LEU A 169 2.64 -9.83 15.00
CA LEU A 169 3.02 -10.70 16.10
C LEU A 169 1.77 -11.25 16.83
N PRO A 170 1.80 -12.52 17.26
CA PRO A 170 0.72 -13.09 18.06
C PRO A 170 0.63 -12.44 19.44
N ALA A 171 -0.58 -12.40 20.01
CA ALA A 171 -0.77 -11.99 21.39
C ALA A 171 -0.12 -12.99 22.38
N LEU A 172 0.30 -12.50 23.55
CA LEU A 172 0.78 -13.35 24.62
C LEU A 172 -0.36 -14.20 25.19
N ARG A 173 -0.18 -15.52 25.18
CA ARG A 173 -1.10 -16.50 25.75
C ARG A 173 -0.51 -17.15 26.99
N LEU A 174 -1.33 -17.26 28.03
CA LEU A 174 -1.01 -17.98 29.27
C LEU A 174 -1.84 -19.26 29.32
N GLN A 175 -1.17 -20.39 29.55
CA GLN A 175 -1.81 -21.67 29.83
C GLN A 175 -1.32 -22.18 31.19
N ILE A 176 -2.27 -22.41 32.09
CA ILE A 176 -1.98 -22.92 33.43
C ILE A 176 -1.97 -24.45 33.38
N GLU A 177 -0.87 -25.05 33.81
CA GLU A 177 -0.67 -26.48 33.98
C GLU A 177 -0.47 -26.76 35.47
N LYS A 178 -1.42 -27.43 36.12
CA LYS A 178 -1.33 -27.81 37.53
C LYS A 178 -0.85 -29.26 37.64
N PRO A 179 0.41 -29.52 38.04
CA PRO A 179 0.88 -30.89 38.24
C PRO A 179 0.26 -31.52 39.50
N LEU A 180 0.30 -32.86 39.57
CA LEU A 180 -0.12 -33.63 40.75
C LEU A 180 0.73 -33.32 41.99
N VAL A 181 2.02 -33.04 41.78
CA VAL A 181 2.99 -32.70 42.82
C VAL A 181 3.81 -31.50 42.35
N GLY A 182 4.00 -30.53 43.25
CA GLY A 182 4.80 -29.33 43.00
C GLY A 182 4.00 -28.06 42.70
N PRO A 183 4.69 -26.96 42.38
CA PRO A 183 4.05 -25.68 42.09
C PRO A 183 3.26 -25.70 40.79
N VAL A 184 2.29 -24.80 40.69
CA VAL A 184 1.60 -24.48 39.43
C VAL A 184 2.63 -24.05 38.38
N GLN A 185 2.50 -24.61 37.19
CA GLN A 185 3.29 -24.23 36.03
C GLN A 185 2.43 -23.38 35.10
N ILE A 186 3.03 -22.36 34.50
CA ILE A 186 2.41 -21.47 33.54
C ILE A 186 3.25 -21.51 32.28
N ARG A 187 2.66 -22.02 31.20
CA ARG A 187 3.23 -21.93 29.86
C ARG A 187 2.84 -20.59 29.26
N LEU A 188 3.86 -19.80 28.92
CA LEU A 188 3.78 -18.56 28.18
C LEU A 188 4.04 -18.89 26.71
N THR A 189 3.17 -18.41 25.81
CA THR A 189 3.35 -18.55 24.36
C THR A 189 3.12 -17.19 23.72
N GLY A 190 4.02 -16.76 22.85
CA GLY A 190 3.98 -15.44 22.23
C GLY A 190 5.06 -15.27 21.17
N PRO A 191 5.39 -14.02 20.79
CA PRO A 191 6.37 -13.76 19.75
C PRO A 191 7.77 -14.23 20.18
N ALA A 192 8.47 -14.93 19.28
CA ALA A 192 9.79 -15.47 19.58
C ALA A 192 10.81 -14.36 19.84
N GLY A 193 11.73 -14.58 20.79
CA GLY A 193 12.79 -13.63 21.13
C GLY A 193 12.35 -12.41 21.96
N ARG A 194 11.05 -12.25 22.24
CA ARG A 194 10.55 -11.20 23.13
C ARG A 194 10.69 -11.59 24.61
N MET A 195 10.82 -10.57 25.45
CA MET A 195 10.74 -10.73 26.89
C MET A 195 9.27 -10.67 27.33
N SER A 196 8.91 -11.51 28.30
CA SER A 196 7.60 -11.53 28.92
C SER A 196 7.73 -11.44 30.43
N VAL A 197 6.85 -10.71 31.09
CA VAL A 197 6.77 -10.66 32.55
C VAL A 197 5.51 -11.39 32.97
N LEU A 198 5.68 -12.39 33.85
CA LEU A 198 4.57 -13.02 34.53
C LEU A 198 4.41 -12.37 35.90
N GLU A 199 3.20 -11.92 36.21
CA GLU A 199 2.85 -11.37 37.51
C GLU A 199 1.75 -12.22 38.14
N ALA A 200 1.74 -12.27 39.47
CA ALA A 200 0.71 -12.95 40.23
C ALA A 200 0.15 -12.06 41.34
N SER A 201 -1.12 -12.29 41.66
CA SER A 201 -1.85 -11.59 42.71
C SER A 201 -2.66 -12.57 43.55
N SER A 202 -2.87 -12.26 44.83
CA SER A 202 -3.82 -12.97 45.71
C SER A 202 -5.15 -12.21 45.87
N SER A 203 -5.21 -10.94 45.48
CA SER A 203 -6.30 -9.99 45.73
C SER A 203 -6.91 -9.36 44.47
N LEU A 204 -6.30 -9.58 43.29
CA LEU A 204 -6.58 -8.89 42.01
C LEU A 204 -6.20 -7.40 41.97
N SER A 205 -5.87 -6.79 43.11
CA SER A 205 -5.39 -5.40 43.20
C SER A 205 -3.87 -5.31 43.16
N ASP A 206 -3.18 -6.16 43.91
CA ASP A 206 -1.73 -6.09 44.11
C ASP A 206 -1.03 -7.15 43.28
N TRP A 207 -0.27 -6.70 42.28
CA TRP A 207 0.41 -7.57 41.33
C TRP A 207 1.91 -7.55 41.57
N VAL A 208 2.48 -8.73 41.78
CA VAL A 208 3.92 -8.90 42.04
C VAL A 208 4.54 -9.72 40.90
N PRO A 209 5.68 -9.29 40.33
CA PRO A 209 6.41 -10.07 39.35
C PRO A 209 6.84 -11.43 39.91
N VAL A 210 6.46 -12.50 39.21
CA VAL A 210 6.93 -13.87 39.48
C VAL A 210 8.25 -14.11 38.77
N SER A 211 8.32 -13.74 37.49
CA SER A 211 9.52 -13.90 36.65
C SER A 211 9.47 -13.03 35.41
N THR A 212 10.64 -12.78 34.82
CA THR A 212 10.79 -12.24 33.47
C THR A 212 11.47 -13.29 32.60
N ASN A 213 10.89 -13.63 31.45
CA ASN A 213 11.28 -14.77 30.64
C ASN A 213 11.47 -14.38 29.18
N ALA A 214 12.58 -14.82 28.59
CA ALA A 214 12.77 -14.78 27.14
C ALA A 214 11.94 -15.90 26.49
N LEU A 215 11.11 -15.56 25.52
CA LEU A 215 10.32 -16.51 24.74
C LEU A 215 11.19 -17.10 23.61
N ASN A 216 12.18 -17.90 23.99
CA ASN A 216 13.06 -18.59 23.03
C ASN A 216 12.22 -19.58 22.20
N GLY A 217 12.15 -19.37 20.88
CA GLY A 217 11.26 -20.15 20.01
C GLY A 217 9.76 -19.91 20.27
N GLY A 218 9.40 -18.80 20.91
CA GLY A 218 8.00 -18.37 21.10
C GLY A 218 7.31 -18.95 22.33
N SER A 219 8.01 -19.67 23.22
CA SER A 219 7.42 -20.16 24.46
C SER A 219 8.41 -20.19 25.64
N ALA A 220 7.88 -20.07 26.85
CA ALA A 220 8.59 -20.29 28.10
C ALA A 220 7.65 -20.99 29.10
N VAL A 221 8.20 -21.80 30.02
CA VAL A 221 7.43 -22.41 31.11
C VAL A 221 7.97 -21.90 32.43
N VAL A 222 7.08 -21.40 33.27
CA VAL A 222 7.41 -20.79 34.57
C VAL A 222 6.70 -21.56 35.66
N ALA A 223 7.44 -21.95 36.71
CA ALA A 223 6.83 -22.45 37.94
C ALA A 223 6.61 -21.30 38.92
N ASP A 224 5.47 -21.28 39.61
CA ASP A 224 5.20 -20.35 40.72
C ASP A 224 5.33 -21.08 42.07
N PRO A 225 6.48 -20.98 42.77
CA PRO A 225 6.70 -21.69 44.04
C PRO A 225 5.69 -21.33 45.14
N GLN A 226 5.23 -20.08 45.13
CA GLN A 226 4.30 -19.55 46.12
C GLN A 226 2.87 -20.06 45.93
N SER A 227 2.55 -20.69 44.79
CA SER A 227 1.26 -21.35 44.57
C SER A 227 1.00 -22.51 45.55
N MET A 228 2.04 -23.05 46.18
CA MET A 228 1.91 -24.11 47.18
C MET A 228 1.48 -23.60 48.56
N THR A 229 1.76 -22.32 48.87
CA THR A 229 1.45 -21.71 50.17
C THR A 229 0.28 -20.71 50.09
N ALA A 230 -0.09 -20.27 48.88
CA ALA A 230 -1.23 -19.38 48.63
C ALA A 230 -2.26 -20.08 47.71
N PRO A 231 -3.38 -20.62 48.25
CA PRO A 231 -4.31 -21.44 47.47
C PRO A 231 -5.15 -20.65 46.45
N ARG A 232 -5.20 -19.32 46.56
CA ARG A 232 -5.87 -18.43 45.59
C ARG A 232 -4.84 -17.51 44.96
N ARG A 233 -4.53 -17.77 43.69
CA ARG A 233 -3.64 -16.92 42.88
C ARG A 233 -4.28 -16.63 41.54
N PHE A 234 -4.07 -15.40 41.10
CA PHE A 234 -4.43 -14.89 39.79
C PHE A 234 -3.14 -14.57 39.05
N TYR A 235 -3.13 -14.80 37.74
CA TYR A 235 -1.96 -14.61 36.90
C TYR A 235 -2.29 -13.65 35.75
N ARG A 236 -1.35 -12.78 35.42
CA ARG A 236 -1.38 -11.98 34.19
C ARG A 236 0.02 -11.93 33.60
N GLY A 237 0.09 -11.78 32.28
CA GLY A 237 1.36 -11.62 31.59
C GLY A 237 1.33 -10.42 30.68
N GLY A 238 2.48 -9.79 30.52
CA GLY A 238 2.71 -8.72 29.54
C GLY A 238 3.99 -8.97 28.76
N LEU A 239 4.00 -8.59 27.48
CA LEU A 239 5.24 -8.48 26.72
C LEU A 239 5.99 -7.22 27.14
N LYS A 240 7.31 -7.31 27.16
CA LYS A 240 8.23 -6.17 27.27
C LYS A 240 8.80 -5.80 25.91
#